data_AF-A0ABD5DV88-F1
#
_entry.id   AF-A0ABD5DV88-F1
#
_cell.length_a   1.000
_cell.length_b   1.000
_cell.length_c   1.000
_cell.angle_alpha   90.00
_cell.angle_beta   90.00
_cell.angle_gamma   90.00
#
_symmetry.space_group_name_H-M   'P 1'
#
loop_
_entity.id
_entity.type
_entity.pdbx_description
1 polymer ?
#
loop_
_entity_poly.entity_id
_entity_poly.type
_entity_poly.pdbx_seq_one_letter_code
_entity_poly.pdbx_strand_id
1 'polypeptide(L)'
;MQLAVIPARGGSKRIPRKNIKDFYGKPMIAWSIEAALKSECFDEVWVSTDDQEIADIAVKFGAKVPFLRPAHLSDDYATTS
;
A
#
# COMPACT_ATOMS: atom_id res chain seq x y z
N MET A 1 -5.83 15.49 -12.67
CA MET A 1 -5.88 14.17 -12.02
C MET A 1 -4.94 14.18 -10.82
N GLN A 2 -5.47 14.08 -9.60
CA GLN A 2 -4.74 14.00 -8.35
C GLN A 2 -4.66 12.54 -7.91
N LEU A 3 -3.44 12.02 -7.75
CA LEU A 3 -3.17 10.62 -7.44
C LEU A 3 -2.52 10.51 -6.05
N ALA A 4 -3.10 9.69 -5.18
CA ALA A 4 -2.44 9.25 -3.95
C ALA A 4 -1.71 7.93 -4.19
N VAL A 5 -0.45 7.84 -3.75
CA VAL A 5 0.34 6.60 -3.81
C VAL A 5 0.75 6.19 -2.40
N ILE A 6 0.37 4.98 -1.99
CA ILE A 6 0.71 4.39 -0.69
C ILE A 6 1.74 3.28 -0.92
N PRO A 7 3.03 3.50 -0.62
CA PRO A 7 4.06 2.48 -0.73
C PRO A 7 3.96 1.49 0.44
N ALA A 8 3.80 0.20 0.14
CA ALA A 8 3.65 -0.85 1.15
C ALA A 8 4.43 -2.11 0.77
N ARG A 9 5.72 -2.17 1.12
CA ARG A 9 6.55 -3.37 0.88
C ARG A 9 6.20 -4.53 1.82
N GLY A 10 6.35 -5.77 1.35
CA GLY A 10 6.26 -6.98 2.18
C GLY A 10 7.36 -7.06 3.24
N GLY A 11 8.59 -6.69 2.85
CA GLY A 11 9.79 -6.72 3.68
C GLY A 11 9.85 -5.62 4.74
N SER A 12 9.09 -5.75 5.82
CA SER A 12 9.17 -4.82 6.96
C SER A 12 10.25 -5.23 7.96
N LYS A 13 11.29 -4.40 8.13
CA LYS A 13 12.47 -4.70 8.98
C LYS A 13 12.18 -4.87 10.46
N ARG A 14 11.37 -3.97 11.05
CA ARG A 14 11.14 -3.94 12.52
C ARG A 14 9.95 -4.78 12.94
N ILE A 15 8.85 -4.70 12.19
CA ILE A 15 7.63 -5.47 12.44
C ILE A 15 7.35 -6.27 11.17
N PRO A 16 7.57 -7.59 11.16
CA PRO A 16 7.29 -8.41 9.98
C PRO A 16 5.86 -8.20 9.46
N ARG A 17 5.72 -8.06 8.15
CA ARG A 17 4.44 -7.84 7.44
C ARG A 17 3.58 -6.71 8.02
N LYS A 18 4.20 -5.64 8.54
CA LYS A 18 3.55 -4.53 9.26
C LYS A 18 2.29 -3.99 8.56
N ASN A 19 2.33 -3.83 7.23
CA ASN A 19 1.25 -3.20 6.46
C ASN A 19 -0.06 -4.00 6.49
N ILE A 20 0.01 -5.32 6.67
CA ILE A 20 -1.19 -6.18 6.71
C ILE A 20 -1.47 -6.74 8.09
N LYS A 21 -0.61 -6.43 9.06
CA LYS A 21 -0.82 -6.84 10.44
C LYS A 21 -2.09 -6.17 10.98
N ASP A 22 -2.87 -6.93 11.74
CA ASP A 22 -4.04 -6.40 12.41
C ASP A 22 -3.64 -5.23 13.33
N PHE A 23 -4.36 -4.13 13.18
CA PHE A 23 -4.17 -2.92 13.95
C PHE A 23 -5.54 -2.30 14.21
N TYR A 24 -6.05 -2.50 15.44
CA TYR A 24 -7.40 -2.09 15.85
C TYR A 24 -8.52 -2.67 14.98
N GLY A 25 -8.45 -3.98 14.69
CA GLY A 25 -9.51 -4.72 14.01
C GLY A 25 -9.52 -4.62 12.48
N LYS A 26 -8.47 -4.03 11.89
CA LYS A 26 -8.22 -4.10 10.44
C LYS A 26 -6.72 -4.05 10.11
N PRO A 27 -6.31 -4.52 8.92
CA PRO A 27 -4.93 -4.41 8.46
C PRO A 27 -4.44 -2.96 8.50
N MET A 28 -3.20 -2.72 8.94
CA MET A 28 -2.67 -1.36 9.11
C MET A 28 -2.83 -0.46 7.87
N ILE A 29 -2.61 -0.99 6.66
CA ILE A 29 -2.72 -0.24 5.39
C ILE A 29 -4.15 0.22 5.10
N ALA A 30 -5.16 -0.49 5.60
CA ALA A 30 -6.57 -0.16 5.39
C ALA A 30 -6.93 1.23 5.94
N TRP A 31 -6.32 1.62 7.06
CA TRP A 31 -6.53 2.95 7.65
C TRP A 31 -6.13 4.06 6.68
N SER A 32 -4.98 3.94 6.02
CA SER A 32 -4.48 4.93 5.06
C SER A 32 -5.31 4.96 3.78
N ILE A 33 -5.68 3.78 3.26
CA ILE A 33 -6.52 3.67 2.05
C ILE A 33 -7.86 4.34 2.28
N GLU A 34 -8.56 3.97 3.35
CA GLU A 34 -9.86 4.55 3.67
C GLU A 34 -9.77 6.06 3.92
N ALA A 35 -8.73 6.54 4.59
CA ALA A 35 -8.54 7.96 4.83
C ALA A 35 -8.36 8.73 3.51
N ALA A 36 -7.58 8.20 2.57
CA ALA A 36 -7.36 8.82 1.25
C ALA A 36 -8.63 8.80 0.39
N LEU A 37 -9.43 7.72 0.46
CA LEU A 37 -10.71 7.65 -0.25
C LEU A 37 -11.75 8.61 0.36
N LYS A 38 -11.86 8.64 1.69
CA LYS A 38 -12.82 9.49 2.42
C LYS A 38 -12.47 10.97 2.37
N SER A 39 -11.22 11.34 2.06
CA SER A 39 -10.84 12.75 1.98
C SER A 39 -11.37 13.44 0.73
N GLU A 40 -11.79 12.68 -0.30
CA GLU A 40 -12.26 13.19 -1.60
C GLU A 40 -11.25 14.17 -2.26
N CYS A 41 -9.99 14.11 -1.83
CA CYS A 41 -8.91 14.96 -2.35
C CYS A 41 -8.17 14.31 -3.54
N PHE A 42 -8.49 13.07 -3.91
CA PHE A 42 -7.77 12.35 -4.94
C PHE A 42 -8.75 11.66 -5.88
N ASP A 43 -8.46 11.73 -7.18
CA ASP A 43 -9.23 11.02 -8.20
C ASP A 43 -8.96 9.50 -8.11
N GLU A 44 -7.73 9.13 -7.75
CA GLU A 44 -7.31 7.75 -7.60
C GLU A 44 -6.40 7.53 -6.39
N VAL A 45 -6.53 6.35 -5.76
CA VAL A 45 -5.67 5.89 -4.66
C VAL A 45 -5.00 4.59 -5.09
N TRP A 46 -3.68 4.60 -5.21
CA TRP A 46 -2.88 3.46 -5.62
C TRP A 46 -2.04 2.93 -4.45
N VAL A 47 -1.91 1.61 -4.37
CA VAL A 47 -0.95 0.97 -3.49
C VAL A 47 0.17 0.38 -4.33
N SER A 48 1.41 0.77 -4.00
CA SER A 48 2.61 0.24 -4.65
C SER A 48 3.27 -0.79 -3.75
N THR A 49 3.25 -2.05 -4.16
CA THR A 49 3.73 -3.18 -3.36
C THR A 49 4.38 -4.24 -4.24
N ASP A 50 5.27 -5.02 -3.63
CA ASP A 50 5.94 -6.20 -4.18
C ASP A 50 5.36 -7.51 -3.64
N ASP A 51 4.35 -7.42 -2.79
CA ASP A 51 3.78 -8.54 -2.06
C ASP A 51 2.32 -8.72 -2.48
N GLN A 52 1.99 -9.92 -2.97
CA GLN A 52 0.66 -10.24 -3.48
C GLN A 52 -0.42 -10.11 -2.39
N GLU A 53 -0.14 -10.50 -1.15
CA GLU A 53 -1.13 -10.43 -0.07
C GLU A 53 -1.43 -8.96 0.30
N ILE A 54 -0.42 -8.09 0.27
CA ILE A 54 -0.62 -6.65 0.44
C ILE A 54 -1.48 -6.09 -0.70
N ALA A 55 -1.23 -6.53 -1.94
CA ALA A 55 -2.01 -6.10 -3.11
C ALA A 55 -3.49 -6.50 -2.98
N ASP A 56 -3.75 -7.75 -2.62
CA ASP A 56 -5.11 -8.29 -2.47
C ASP A 56 -5.89 -7.56 -1.39
N ILE A 57 -5.24 -7.28 -0.25
CA ILE A 57 -5.83 -6.49 0.83
C ILE A 57 -6.10 -5.06 0.37
N ALA A 58 -5.16 -4.42 -0.34
CA ALA A 58 -5.34 -3.06 -0.83
C ALA A 58 -6.56 -2.93 -1.76
N VAL A 59 -6.72 -3.89 -2.69
CA VAL A 59 -7.88 -3.95 -3.60
C VAL A 59 -9.17 -4.15 -2.82
N LYS A 60 -9.18 -5.02 -1.80
CA LYS A 60 -10.35 -5.23 -0.93
C LYS A 60 -10.81 -3.95 -0.21
N PHE A 61 -9.89 -3.05 0.12
CA PHE A 61 -10.19 -1.76 0.75
C PHE A 61 -10.42 -0.61 -0.25
N GLY A 62 -10.47 -0.90 -1.56
CA GLY A 62 -10.83 0.07 -2.59
C GLY A 62 -9.68 0.85 -3.23
N ALA A 63 -8.43 0.54 -2.89
CA ALA A 63 -7.27 1.07 -3.62
C ALA A 63 -7.02 0.27 -4.91
N LYS A 64 -6.41 0.89 -5.90
CA LYS A 64 -5.92 0.20 -7.10
C LYS A 64 -4.49 -0.29 -6.90
N VAL A 65 -4.15 -1.42 -7.51
CA VAL A 65 -2.78 -1.93 -7.58
C VAL A 65 -2.48 -2.25 -9.05
N PRO A 66 -2.08 -1.25 -9.84
CA PRO A 66 -1.98 -1.40 -11.29
C PRO A 66 -0.87 -2.35 -11.73
N PHE A 67 0.15 -2.55 -10.89
CA PHE A 67 1.22 -3.51 -11.11
C PHE A 67 1.80 -3.94 -9.76
N LEU A 68 2.34 -5.16 -9.71
CA LEU A 68 3.24 -5.56 -8.65
C LEU A 68 4.63 -5.03 -8.94
N ARG A 69 5.26 -4.38 -7.96
CA ARG A 69 6.65 -3.99 -8.06
C ARG A 69 7.51 -5.25 -8.18
N PRO A 70 8.39 -5.32 -9.18
CA PRO A 70 9.42 -6.34 -9.22
C PRO A 70 10.21 -6.34 -7.91
N ALA A 71 10.47 -7.52 -7.34
CA ALA A 71 11.15 -7.65 -6.04
C ALA A 71 12.51 -6.93 -5.98
N HIS A 72 13.18 -6.73 -7.13
CA HIS A 72 14.46 -6.02 -7.23
C HIS A 72 14.35 -4.49 -7.05
N LEU A 73 13.14 -3.90 -7.07
CA LEU A 73 12.88 -2.48 -6.81
C LEU A 73 12.36 -2.21 -5.37
N SER A 74 12.42 -3.21 -4.49
CA SER A 74 11.92 -3.13 -3.10
C SER A 74 13.00 -2.96 -2.05
N ASP A 75 14.24 -2.85 -2.48
CA ASP A 75 15.37 -2.63 -1.58
C ASP A 75 15.37 -1.18 -1.04
N ASP A 76 16.06 -0.94 0.08
CA ASP A 76 16.04 0.38 0.76
C ASP A 76 16.61 1.56 -0.07
N TYR A 77 17.18 1.27 -1.25
CA TYR A 77 17.77 2.24 -2.17
C TYR A 77 16.83 2.66 -3.32
N ALA A 78 15.59 2.16 -3.36
CA ALA A 78 14.62 2.56 -4.37
C ALA A 78 14.33 4.08 -4.23
N THR A 79 14.86 4.86 -5.19
CA THR A 79 14.72 6.32 -5.23
C THR A 79 13.42 6.69 -5.93
N THR A 80 12.66 7.63 -5.38
CA THR A 80 11.53 8.26 -6.09
C THR A 80 12.12 9.22 -7.12
N SER A 81 12.03 8.88 -8.41
CA SER A 81 12.35 9.80 -9.53
C SER A 81 11.05 10.25 -10.19
#